data_AF-A0A182N8P8-F1
#
_entry.id   AF-A0A182N8P8-F1
#
_cell.length_a   1.000
_cell.length_b   1.000
_cell.length_c   1.000
_cell.angle_alpha   90.00
_cell.angle_beta   90.00
_cell.angle_gamma   90.00
#
_symmetry.space_group_name_H-M   'P 1'
#
loop_
_entity.id
_entity.type
_entity.pdbx_description
1 polymer ?
#
loop_
_entity_poly.entity_id
_entity_poly.type
_entity_poly.pdbx_seq_one_letter_code
_entity_poly.pdbx_strand_id
1 'polypeptide(L)'
;YIVSIGLVECLVRRIEKVHESIENQTSLVLSLLASLGLLTKLIEICPKGSDTTKLILTAQTTELFGTVSLLYAAVVPVGESIPPRTTSLAAATFNLLVTFANLNVEAFQTVLIEQDLTLKFLDVISILLQYCVPKADVKSETQTVIIDLIATLGFFCANNKINQDLLTSDQYTCVIKNFAKLPKQFDVITYPTLVTMIHDNPSARAVASRDFNVELLDEFKRSDMAKKNRILSLLV
;
A
#
# COMPACT_ATOMS: atom_id res chain seq x y z
N TYR A 1 -15.58 20.57 7.62
CA TYR A 1 -15.36 21.90 7.00
C TYR A 1 -14.53 21.79 5.72
N ILE A 2 -13.29 21.31 5.73
CA ILE A 2 -12.42 21.26 4.52
C ILE A 2 -13.00 20.39 3.38
N VAL A 3 -13.52 19.20 3.69
CA VAL A 3 -14.26 18.38 2.71
C VAL A 3 -15.54 19.11 2.27
N SER A 4 -16.26 19.69 3.21
CA SER A 4 -17.53 20.39 2.99
C SER A 4 -17.43 21.63 2.08
N ILE A 5 -16.24 22.23 1.93
CA ILE A 5 -15.99 23.37 1.03
C ILE A 5 -15.45 22.95 -0.36
N GLY A 6 -15.35 21.65 -0.65
CA GLY A 6 -14.95 21.16 -1.97
C GLY A 6 -13.43 21.06 -2.21
N LEU A 7 -12.59 21.26 -1.17
CA LEU A 7 -11.14 21.27 -1.35
C LEU A 7 -10.61 19.89 -1.75
N VAL A 8 -11.11 18.83 -1.08
CA VAL A 8 -10.67 17.45 -1.34
C VAL A 8 -11.04 17.05 -2.77
N GLU A 9 -12.25 17.38 -3.21
CA GLU A 9 -12.74 17.14 -4.57
C GLU A 9 -11.89 17.87 -5.62
N CYS A 10 -11.42 19.09 -5.32
CA CYS A 10 -10.52 19.82 -6.20
C CYS A 10 -9.15 19.14 -6.33
N LEU A 11 -8.60 18.61 -5.23
CA LEU A 11 -7.34 17.87 -5.22
C LEU A 11 -7.47 16.55 -5.99
N VAL A 12 -8.54 15.80 -5.73
CA VAL A 12 -8.86 14.54 -6.42
C VAL A 12 -8.95 14.75 -7.92
N ARG A 13 -9.72 15.75 -8.38
CA ARG A 13 -9.84 16.06 -9.82
C ARG A 13 -8.50 16.41 -10.48
N ARG A 14 -7.53 16.90 -9.72
CA ARG A 14 -6.18 17.16 -10.23
C ARG A 14 -5.38 15.87 -10.33
N ILE A 15 -5.48 15.00 -9.33
CA ILE A 15 -4.83 13.68 -9.31
C ILE A 15 -5.35 12.81 -10.47
N GLU A 16 -6.67 12.75 -10.64
CA GLU A 16 -7.33 11.94 -11.67
C GLU A 16 -6.97 12.33 -13.11
N LYS A 17 -6.50 13.56 -13.34
CA LYS A 17 -6.10 14.02 -14.69
C LYS A 17 -4.73 13.49 -15.14
N VAL A 18 -3.99 12.83 -14.25
CA VAL A 18 -2.66 12.33 -14.56
C VAL A 18 -2.78 10.93 -15.15
N HIS A 19 -2.46 10.81 -16.44
CA HIS A 19 -2.55 9.54 -17.18
C HIS A 19 -1.22 9.18 -17.88
N GLU A 20 -0.15 9.92 -17.62
CA GLU A 20 1.16 9.75 -18.24
C GLU A 20 2.29 9.86 -17.21
N SER A 21 3.50 9.51 -17.64
CA SER A 21 4.70 9.64 -16.80
C SER A 21 4.93 11.10 -16.39
N ILE A 22 5.16 11.30 -15.10
CA ILE A 22 5.32 12.64 -14.49
C ILE A 22 6.78 13.15 -14.49
N GLU A 23 7.74 12.36 -14.99
CA GLU A 23 9.17 12.59 -14.73
C GLU A 23 9.67 13.94 -15.27
N ASN A 24 9.16 14.35 -16.43
CA ASN A 24 9.57 15.60 -17.08
C ASN A 24 8.81 16.84 -16.58
N GLN A 25 7.81 16.68 -15.70
CA GLN A 25 6.88 17.75 -15.32
C GLN A 25 7.10 18.21 -13.88
N THR A 26 8.21 18.90 -13.62
CA THR A 26 8.62 19.29 -12.25
C THR A 26 7.52 19.96 -11.43
N SER A 27 6.83 20.96 -12.00
CA SER A 27 5.79 21.70 -11.30
C SER A 27 4.57 20.82 -10.99
N LEU A 28 4.25 19.86 -11.87
CA LEU A 28 3.18 18.90 -11.62
C LEU A 28 3.56 18.00 -10.44
N VAL A 29 4.76 17.41 -10.45
CA VAL A 29 5.23 16.53 -9.36
C VAL A 29 5.16 17.23 -8.01
N LEU A 30 5.69 18.46 -7.91
CA LEU A 30 5.64 19.22 -6.66
C LEU A 30 4.21 19.49 -6.20
N SER A 31 3.31 19.82 -7.13
CA SER A 31 1.90 19.99 -6.83
C SER A 31 1.23 18.70 -6.36
N LEU A 32 1.57 17.55 -6.96
CA LEU A 32 1.02 16.26 -6.58
C LEU A 32 1.51 15.85 -5.19
N LEU A 33 2.81 15.97 -4.92
CA LEU A 33 3.40 15.70 -3.60
C LEU A 33 2.76 16.57 -2.50
N ALA A 34 2.54 17.86 -2.77
CA ALA A 34 1.83 18.74 -1.83
C ALA A 34 0.38 18.31 -1.61
N SER A 35 -0.31 17.86 -2.67
CA SER A 35 -1.70 17.38 -2.59
C SER A 35 -1.80 16.09 -1.77
N LEU A 36 -0.91 15.12 -2.03
CA LEU A 36 -0.82 13.88 -1.27
C LEU A 36 -0.51 14.16 0.20
N GLY A 37 0.48 15.01 0.48
CA GLY A 37 0.83 15.39 1.85
C GLY A 37 -0.34 16.03 2.61
N LEU A 38 -1.09 16.92 1.96
CA LEU A 38 -2.29 17.53 2.56
C LEU A 38 -3.39 16.49 2.81
N LEU A 39 -3.68 15.62 1.84
CA LEU A 39 -4.66 14.54 2.02
C LEU A 39 -4.26 13.61 3.17
N THR A 40 -3.00 13.20 3.27
CA THR A 40 -2.49 12.40 4.39
C THR A 40 -2.75 13.11 5.73
N LYS A 41 -2.45 14.41 5.83
CA LYS A 41 -2.71 15.17 7.06
C LYS A 41 -4.19 15.30 7.39
N LEU A 42 -5.07 15.40 6.39
CA LEU A 42 -6.51 15.38 6.62
C LEU A 42 -7.00 14.03 7.16
N ILE A 43 -6.42 12.93 6.69
CA ILE A 43 -6.73 11.57 7.18
C ILE A 43 -6.24 11.40 8.62
N GLU A 44 -5.02 11.86 8.95
CA GLU A 44 -4.46 11.77 10.31
C GLU A 44 -5.33 12.46 11.38
N ILE A 45 -5.92 13.61 11.04
CA ILE A 45 -6.77 14.38 11.96
C ILE A 45 -8.25 13.96 11.90
N CYS A 46 -8.61 13.03 11.02
CA CYS A 46 -9.99 12.57 10.89
C CYS A 46 -10.37 11.77 12.13
N PRO A 47 -11.50 12.09 12.80
CA PRO A 47 -11.93 11.36 13.98
C PRO A 47 -12.21 9.90 13.64
N LYS A 48 -11.77 8.98 14.50
CA LYS A 48 -12.11 7.56 14.41
C LYS A 48 -13.57 7.37 14.84
N GLY A 49 -14.36 6.69 14.04
CA GLY A 49 -15.79 6.46 14.30
C GLY A 49 -16.66 6.86 13.12
N SER A 50 -17.75 7.59 13.39
CA SER A 50 -18.68 8.04 12.34
C SER A 50 -18.03 9.07 11.42
N ASP A 51 -18.23 8.90 10.10
CA ASP A 51 -17.67 9.76 9.05
C ASP A 51 -18.36 11.13 8.97
N THR A 52 -18.24 11.92 10.03
CA THR A 52 -18.81 13.28 10.15
C THR A 52 -18.16 14.26 9.17
N THR A 53 -16.91 14.00 8.75
CA THR A 53 -16.18 14.83 7.81
C THR A 53 -16.52 14.51 6.36
N LYS A 54 -17.15 13.35 6.08
CA LYS A 54 -17.35 12.76 4.76
C LYS A 54 -16.05 12.35 4.05
N LEU A 55 -14.92 12.34 4.76
CA LEU A 55 -13.62 12.06 4.15
C LEU A 55 -13.51 10.60 3.72
N ILE A 56 -14.05 9.67 4.52
CA ILE A 56 -14.05 8.24 4.20
C ILE A 56 -14.94 8.00 2.97
N LEU A 57 -16.14 8.58 2.96
CA LEU A 57 -17.04 8.53 1.81
C LEU A 57 -16.38 9.09 0.55
N THR A 58 -15.74 10.26 0.63
CA THR A 58 -15.04 10.84 -0.52
C THR A 58 -13.97 9.89 -1.04
N ALA A 59 -13.13 9.32 -0.16
CA ALA A 59 -12.11 8.34 -0.55
C ALA A 59 -12.73 7.12 -1.25
N GLN A 60 -13.88 6.63 -0.78
CA GLN A 60 -14.57 5.49 -1.38
C GLN A 60 -15.11 5.79 -2.78
N THR A 61 -15.75 6.95 -2.94
CA THR A 61 -16.33 7.37 -4.23
C THR A 61 -15.31 7.79 -5.27
N THR A 62 -14.04 7.95 -4.88
CA THR A 62 -12.96 8.47 -5.72
C THR A 62 -11.78 7.51 -5.81
N GLU A 63 -11.99 6.20 -5.62
CA GLU A 63 -10.93 5.19 -5.76
C GLU A 63 -9.67 5.52 -4.93
N LEU A 64 -9.85 5.84 -3.65
CA LEU A 64 -8.79 6.33 -2.75
C LEU A 64 -8.13 7.61 -3.29
N PHE A 65 -8.96 8.61 -3.58
CA PHE A 65 -8.55 9.92 -4.09
C PHE A 65 -7.83 9.87 -5.46
N GLY A 66 -8.08 8.83 -6.26
CA GLY A 66 -7.47 8.55 -7.55
C GLY A 66 -5.99 8.16 -7.46
N THR A 67 -5.48 7.90 -6.26
CA THR A 67 -4.04 7.77 -6.01
C THR A 67 -3.45 6.48 -6.56
N VAL A 68 -4.21 5.38 -6.57
CA VAL A 68 -3.79 4.12 -7.17
C VAL A 68 -3.66 4.26 -8.69
N SER A 69 -4.64 4.87 -9.35
CA SER A 69 -4.61 5.15 -10.79
C SER A 69 -3.47 6.11 -11.17
N LEU A 70 -3.24 7.16 -10.36
CA LEU A 70 -2.07 8.05 -10.51
C LEU A 70 -0.76 7.26 -10.43
N LEU A 71 -0.62 6.40 -9.41
CA LEU A 71 0.61 5.67 -9.19
C LEU A 71 0.85 4.64 -10.30
N TYR A 72 -0.21 3.99 -10.79
CA TYR A 72 -0.16 3.12 -11.95
C TYR A 72 0.34 3.86 -13.21
N ALA A 73 -0.24 5.02 -13.52
CA ALA A 73 0.17 5.83 -14.66
C ALA A 73 1.62 6.33 -14.55
N ALA A 74 2.13 6.53 -13.33
CA ALA A 74 3.51 6.96 -13.11
C ALA A 74 4.53 5.80 -13.14
N VAL A 75 4.19 4.65 -12.57
CA VAL A 75 5.12 3.51 -12.35
C VAL A 75 5.16 2.54 -13.52
N VAL A 76 4.01 2.19 -14.10
CA VAL A 76 3.96 1.14 -15.14
C VAL A 76 4.74 1.53 -16.40
N PRO A 77 4.66 2.76 -16.92
CA PRO A 77 5.43 3.14 -18.12
C PRO A 77 6.95 3.14 -17.93
N VAL A 78 7.44 3.31 -16.69
CA VAL A 78 8.87 3.34 -16.39
C VAL A 78 9.45 1.97 -16.04
N GLY A 79 8.60 1.01 -15.70
CA GLY A 79 8.99 -0.37 -15.37
C GLY A 79 10.04 -0.46 -14.27
N GLU A 80 11.09 -1.27 -14.48
CA GLU A 80 12.16 -1.49 -13.51
C GLU A 80 13.20 -0.35 -13.42
N SER A 81 13.03 0.74 -14.17
CA SER A 81 13.95 1.89 -14.14
C SER A 81 13.26 3.13 -13.57
N ILE A 82 12.79 3.01 -12.32
CA ILE A 82 11.98 4.03 -11.66
C ILE A 82 12.85 5.26 -11.34
N PRO A 83 12.52 6.44 -11.91
CA PRO A 83 13.28 7.66 -11.62
C PRO A 83 13.01 8.21 -10.21
N PRO A 84 13.84 9.17 -9.73
CA PRO A 84 13.71 9.73 -8.39
C PRO A 84 12.34 10.34 -8.09
N ARG A 85 11.76 11.13 -9.02
CA ARG A 85 10.47 11.81 -8.75
C ARG A 85 9.32 10.82 -8.64
N THR A 86 9.34 9.77 -9.46
CA THR A 86 8.37 8.67 -9.37
C THR A 86 8.53 7.90 -8.06
N THR A 87 9.77 7.73 -7.58
CA THR A 87 10.05 7.14 -6.27
C THR A 87 9.47 7.99 -5.12
N SER A 88 9.67 9.31 -5.15
CA SER A 88 9.10 10.22 -4.15
C SER A 88 7.57 10.24 -4.19
N LEU A 89 6.98 10.17 -5.40
CA LEU A 89 5.52 10.06 -5.57
C LEU A 89 4.99 8.75 -4.97
N ALA A 90 5.67 7.62 -5.23
CA ALA A 90 5.32 6.34 -4.65
C ALA A 90 5.38 6.38 -3.12
N ALA A 91 6.44 6.96 -2.54
CA ALA A 91 6.58 7.10 -1.10
C ALA A 91 5.42 7.90 -0.49
N ALA A 92 5.10 9.07 -1.05
CA ALA A 92 3.98 9.89 -0.59
C ALA A 92 2.62 9.18 -0.74
N THR A 93 2.44 8.41 -1.82
CA THR A 93 1.20 7.67 -2.08
C THR A 93 1.01 6.52 -1.10
N PHE A 94 2.02 5.67 -0.90
CA PHE A 94 1.91 4.57 0.08
C PHE A 94 1.75 5.09 1.51
N ASN A 95 2.41 6.21 1.85
CA ASN A 95 2.19 6.85 3.14
C ASN A 95 0.71 7.27 3.35
N LEU A 96 0.08 7.82 2.30
CA LEU A 96 -1.35 8.14 2.31
C LEU A 96 -2.20 6.87 2.47
N LEU A 97 -1.92 5.82 1.70
CA LEU A 97 -2.67 4.56 1.74
C LEU A 97 -2.59 3.87 3.10
N VAL A 98 -1.39 3.78 3.69
CA VAL A 98 -1.20 3.24 5.05
C VAL A 98 -1.97 4.07 6.07
N THR A 99 -1.90 5.40 5.96
CA THR A 99 -2.62 6.30 6.87
C THR A 99 -4.14 6.09 6.76
N PHE A 100 -4.66 5.94 5.55
CA PHE A 100 -6.08 5.67 5.31
C PHE A 100 -6.51 4.29 5.82
N ALA A 101 -5.74 3.24 5.54
CA ALA A 101 -6.03 1.89 6.03
C ALA A 101 -6.01 1.81 7.56
N ASN A 102 -5.16 2.60 8.22
CA ASN A 102 -5.16 2.72 9.68
C ASN A 102 -6.41 3.43 10.23
N LEU A 103 -6.96 4.40 9.50
CA LEU A 103 -8.19 5.09 9.84
C LEU A 103 -9.40 4.15 9.68
N ASN A 104 -9.53 3.50 8.53
CA ASN A 104 -10.63 2.59 8.22
C ASN A 104 -10.20 1.50 7.22
N VAL A 105 -9.85 0.32 7.74
CA VAL A 105 -9.40 -0.82 6.93
C VAL A 105 -10.52 -1.39 6.07
N GLU A 106 -11.76 -1.38 6.55
CA GLU A 106 -12.91 -1.90 5.81
C GLU A 106 -13.19 -1.06 4.55
N ALA A 107 -13.20 0.26 4.69
CA ALA A 107 -13.33 1.18 3.56
C ALA A 107 -12.15 1.02 2.59
N PHE A 108 -10.92 0.90 3.10
CA PHE A 108 -9.73 0.68 2.28
C PHE A 108 -9.83 -0.61 1.43
N GLN A 109 -10.16 -1.74 2.06
CA GLN A 109 -10.33 -3.02 1.37
C GLN A 109 -11.53 -3.00 0.41
N THR A 110 -12.63 -2.35 0.79
CA THR A 110 -13.84 -2.25 -0.05
C THR A 110 -13.56 -1.50 -1.35
N VAL A 111 -12.72 -0.46 -1.33
CA VAL A 111 -12.36 0.24 -2.56
C VAL A 111 -11.44 -0.62 -3.42
N LEU A 112 -10.46 -1.28 -2.81
CA LEU A 112 -9.50 -2.12 -3.53
C LEU A 112 -10.04 -3.49 -3.97
N ILE A 113 -11.29 -3.84 -3.68
CA ILE A 113 -11.92 -5.07 -4.20
C ILE A 113 -12.44 -4.91 -5.63
N GLU A 114 -12.55 -3.66 -6.10
CA GLU A 114 -12.93 -3.35 -7.48
C GLU A 114 -11.83 -3.84 -8.42
N GLN A 115 -12.19 -4.75 -9.33
CA GLN A 115 -11.25 -5.62 -10.03
C GLN A 115 -10.19 -4.83 -10.82
N ASP A 116 -10.58 -3.76 -11.52
CA ASP A 116 -9.64 -2.98 -12.33
C ASP A 116 -8.65 -2.23 -11.43
N LEU A 117 -9.13 -1.67 -10.31
CA LEU A 117 -8.27 -1.01 -9.32
C LEU A 117 -7.33 -1.98 -8.61
N THR A 118 -7.78 -3.20 -8.26
CA THR A 118 -6.94 -4.21 -7.61
C THR A 118 -5.76 -4.61 -8.49
N LEU A 119 -6.01 -4.85 -9.78
CA LEU A 119 -4.96 -5.23 -10.73
C LEU A 119 -3.93 -4.12 -10.88
N LYS A 120 -4.37 -2.86 -11.03
CA LYS A 120 -3.46 -1.70 -11.06
C LYS A 120 -2.61 -1.63 -9.80
N PHE A 121 -3.23 -1.80 -8.64
CA PHE A 121 -2.55 -1.78 -7.35
C PHE A 121 -1.47 -2.87 -7.24
N LEU A 122 -1.79 -4.11 -7.62
CA LEU A 122 -0.86 -5.24 -7.55
C LEU A 122 0.27 -5.16 -8.59
N ASP A 123 0.00 -4.63 -9.78
CA ASP A 123 1.04 -4.38 -10.81
C ASP A 123 2.06 -3.35 -10.30
N VAL A 124 1.59 -2.23 -9.75
CA VAL A 124 2.43 -1.20 -9.14
C VAL A 124 3.30 -1.78 -8.03
N ILE A 125 2.71 -2.56 -7.13
CA ILE A 125 3.42 -3.21 -6.04
C ILE A 125 4.51 -4.14 -6.57
N SER A 126 4.20 -4.96 -7.57
CA SER A 126 5.12 -5.93 -8.12
C SER A 126 6.33 -5.25 -8.76
N ILE A 127 6.10 -4.19 -9.54
CA ILE A 127 7.16 -3.39 -10.17
C ILE A 127 8.02 -2.69 -9.11
N LEU A 128 7.40 -2.04 -8.11
CA LEU A 128 8.13 -1.34 -7.06
C LEU A 128 8.95 -2.27 -6.19
N LEU A 129 8.45 -3.47 -5.87
CA LEU A 129 9.24 -4.47 -5.14
C LEU A 129 10.45 -4.93 -5.96
N GLN A 130 10.27 -5.22 -7.25
CA GLN A 130 11.38 -5.59 -8.13
C GLN A 130 12.45 -4.48 -8.21
N TYR A 131 12.04 -3.20 -8.20
CA TYR A 131 12.94 -2.06 -8.22
C TYR A 131 13.63 -1.78 -6.87
N CYS A 132 12.86 -1.76 -5.78
CA CYS A 132 13.32 -1.30 -4.47
C CYS A 132 14.09 -2.37 -3.70
N VAL A 133 13.69 -3.65 -3.79
CA VAL A 133 14.30 -4.74 -3.00
C VAL A 133 15.80 -4.90 -3.26
N PRO A 134 16.30 -4.87 -4.52
CA PRO A 134 17.75 -4.91 -4.79
C PRO A 134 18.54 -3.72 -4.21
N LYS A 135 17.85 -2.63 -3.85
CA LYS A 135 18.43 -1.39 -3.32
C LYS A 135 18.16 -1.22 -1.82
N ALA A 136 17.56 -2.22 -1.16
CA ALA A 136 17.05 -2.10 0.20
C ALA A 136 18.14 -1.86 1.27
N ASP A 137 19.39 -2.23 0.99
CA ASP A 137 20.55 -2.01 1.88
C ASP A 137 21.05 -0.56 1.86
N VAL A 138 20.68 0.24 0.86
CA VAL A 138 21.09 1.65 0.75
C VAL A 138 20.04 2.54 1.39
N LYS A 139 20.42 3.26 2.46
CA LYS A 139 19.56 4.28 3.09
C LYS A 139 19.16 5.33 2.05
N SER A 140 17.91 5.26 1.60
CA SER A 140 17.36 6.10 0.54
C SER A 140 15.83 6.10 0.61
N GLU A 141 15.17 6.94 -0.21
CA GLU A 141 13.71 7.01 -0.29
C GLU A 141 13.04 5.67 -0.62
N THR A 142 13.75 4.74 -1.26
CA THR A 142 13.25 3.39 -1.56
C THR A 142 12.93 2.59 -0.29
N GLN A 143 13.62 2.85 0.83
CA GLN A 143 13.31 2.19 2.10
C GLN A 143 11.94 2.63 2.63
N THR A 144 11.62 3.91 2.54
CA THR A 144 10.30 4.44 2.92
C THR A 144 9.21 3.83 2.04
N VAL A 145 9.44 3.72 0.73
CA VAL A 145 8.53 3.05 -0.20
C VAL A 145 8.30 1.60 0.23
N ILE A 146 9.37 0.83 0.50
CA ILE A 146 9.27 -0.57 0.91
C ILE A 146 8.43 -0.71 2.19
N ILE A 147 8.71 0.11 3.21
CA ILE A 147 8.03 0.01 4.52
C ILE A 147 6.54 0.25 4.36
N ASP A 148 6.14 1.36 3.73
CA ASP A 148 4.73 1.72 3.61
C ASP A 148 3.99 0.80 2.61
N LEU A 149 4.67 0.33 1.56
CA LEU A 149 4.13 -0.64 0.61
C LEU A 149 3.83 -1.98 1.29
N ILE A 150 4.77 -2.53 2.06
CA ILE A 150 4.58 -3.79 2.79
C ILE A 150 3.44 -3.64 3.80
N ALA A 151 3.42 -2.53 4.56
CA ALA A 151 2.34 -2.26 5.49
C ALA A 151 0.96 -2.21 4.79
N THR A 152 0.89 -1.57 3.62
CA THR A 152 -0.32 -1.48 2.80
C THR A 152 -0.82 -2.86 2.36
N LEU A 153 0.08 -3.75 1.94
CA LEU A 153 -0.26 -5.16 1.65
C LEU A 153 -0.78 -5.90 2.88
N GLY A 154 -0.22 -5.62 4.04
CA GLY A 154 -0.68 -6.19 5.30
C GLY A 154 -2.13 -5.84 5.61
N PHE A 155 -2.49 -4.57 5.44
CA PHE A 155 -3.88 -4.11 5.54
C PHE A 155 -4.78 -4.67 4.45
N PHE A 156 -4.28 -4.79 3.22
CA PHE A 156 -5.02 -5.35 2.10
C PHE A 156 -5.44 -6.81 2.35
N CYS A 157 -4.58 -7.61 3.00
CA CYS A 157 -4.82 -9.03 3.24
C CYS A 157 -5.49 -9.36 4.58
N ALA A 158 -5.50 -8.43 5.55
CA ALA A 158 -6.00 -8.69 6.90
C ALA A 158 -7.45 -9.19 6.88
N ASN A 159 -7.68 -10.43 7.35
CA ASN A 159 -8.98 -11.13 7.35
C ASN A 159 -9.72 -11.13 6.00
N ASN A 160 -8.99 -11.05 4.88
CA ASN A 160 -9.60 -10.99 3.56
C ASN A 160 -9.02 -12.08 2.65
N LYS A 161 -9.66 -13.24 2.66
CA LYS A 161 -9.24 -14.41 1.89
C LYS A 161 -9.20 -14.13 0.38
N ILE A 162 -10.14 -13.36 -0.16
CA ILE A 162 -10.18 -13.00 -1.58
C ILE A 162 -8.90 -12.25 -1.97
N ASN A 163 -8.53 -11.25 -1.16
CA ASN A 163 -7.31 -10.47 -1.39
C ASN A 163 -6.03 -11.30 -1.20
N GLN A 164 -6.01 -12.21 -0.22
CA GLN A 164 -4.90 -13.16 -0.03
C GLN A 164 -4.74 -14.08 -1.24
N ASP A 165 -5.84 -14.63 -1.78
CA ASP A 165 -5.83 -15.57 -2.90
C ASP A 165 -5.27 -14.93 -4.18
N LEU A 166 -5.48 -13.62 -4.40
CA LEU A 166 -4.87 -12.88 -5.51
C LEU A 166 -3.33 -12.94 -5.49
N LEU A 167 -2.73 -12.90 -4.30
CA LEU A 167 -1.27 -12.98 -4.13
C LEU A 167 -0.72 -14.41 -4.31
N THR A 168 -1.60 -15.41 -4.40
CA THR A 168 -1.24 -16.79 -4.72
C THR A 168 -1.24 -17.11 -6.21
N SER A 169 -1.79 -16.21 -7.03
CA SER A 169 -1.80 -16.35 -8.48
C SER A 169 -0.38 -16.26 -9.06
N ASP A 170 -0.14 -16.96 -10.17
CA ASP A 170 1.18 -16.98 -10.82
C ASP A 170 1.70 -15.56 -11.13
N GLN A 171 0.79 -14.63 -11.47
CA GLN A 171 1.11 -13.23 -11.75
C GLN A 171 1.72 -12.51 -10.55
N TYR A 172 1.24 -12.77 -9.33
CA TYR A 172 1.60 -11.99 -8.15
C TYR A 172 2.36 -12.76 -7.07
N THR A 173 2.63 -14.06 -7.26
CA THR A 173 3.51 -14.85 -6.37
C THR A 173 4.91 -14.23 -6.19
N CYS A 174 5.37 -13.42 -7.15
CA CYS A 174 6.64 -12.70 -7.04
C CYS A 174 6.69 -11.71 -5.87
N VAL A 175 5.54 -11.22 -5.38
CA VAL A 175 5.45 -10.33 -4.21
C VAL A 175 5.99 -11.03 -2.98
N ILE A 176 5.53 -12.25 -2.71
CA ILE A 176 5.99 -13.08 -1.59
C ILE A 176 7.47 -13.39 -1.75
N LYS A 177 7.90 -13.80 -2.95
CA LYS A 177 9.31 -14.09 -3.24
C LYS A 177 10.23 -12.88 -2.99
N ASN A 178 9.75 -11.67 -3.28
CA ASN A 178 10.52 -10.44 -3.04
C ASN A 178 10.68 -10.13 -1.55
N PHE A 179 9.67 -10.46 -0.72
CA PHE A 179 9.81 -10.29 0.72
C PHE A 179 10.94 -11.16 1.28
N ALA A 180 11.15 -12.37 0.74
CA ALA A 180 12.19 -13.29 1.23
C ALA A 180 13.61 -12.78 0.98
N LYS A 181 13.76 -11.84 0.04
CA LYS A 181 15.03 -11.20 -0.30
C LYS A 181 15.30 -9.94 0.51
N LEU A 182 14.36 -9.48 1.33
CA LEU A 182 14.53 -8.26 2.11
C LEU A 182 15.57 -8.45 3.23
N PRO A 183 16.40 -7.44 3.52
CA PRO A 183 17.29 -7.46 4.68
C PRO A 183 16.52 -7.58 6.01
N LYS A 184 17.16 -8.19 7.02
CA LYS A 184 16.55 -8.41 8.36
C LYS A 184 15.99 -7.17 9.04
N GLN A 185 16.48 -5.98 8.71
CA GLN A 185 15.96 -4.72 9.25
C GLN A 185 14.47 -4.49 8.91
N PHE A 186 13.95 -5.14 7.86
CA PHE A 186 12.53 -5.08 7.49
C PHE A 186 11.68 -6.18 8.16
N ASP A 187 12.26 -7.10 8.94
CA ASP A 187 11.52 -8.21 9.56
C ASP A 187 10.34 -7.70 10.42
N VAL A 188 10.52 -6.53 11.05
CA VAL A 188 9.50 -5.85 11.88
C VAL A 188 8.21 -5.51 11.12
N ILE A 189 8.26 -5.40 9.78
CA ILE A 189 7.08 -5.13 8.94
C ILE A 189 6.76 -6.30 8.01
N THR A 190 7.78 -7.03 7.54
CA THR A 190 7.62 -8.20 6.67
C THR A 190 6.90 -9.34 7.38
N TYR A 191 7.28 -9.67 8.63
CA TYR A 191 6.67 -10.78 9.36
C TYR A 191 5.18 -10.55 9.66
N PRO A 192 4.76 -9.40 10.22
CA PRO A 192 3.34 -9.10 10.39
C PRO A 192 2.53 -9.24 9.11
N THR A 193 3.10 -8.75 7.99
CA THR A 193 2.42 -8.77 6.69
C THR A 193 2.31 -10.20 6.15
N LEU A 194 3.36 -11.00 6.21
CA LEU A 194 3.29 -12.40 5.81
C LEU A 194 2.30 -13.19 6.65
N VAL A 195 2.22 -12.92 7.97
CA VAL A 195 1.23 -13.54 8.84
C VAL A 195 -0.19 -13.18 8.40
N THR A 196 -0.47 -11.93 8.01
CA THR A 196 -1.81 -11.57 7.50
C THR A 196 -2.11 -12.16 6.14
N MET A 197 -1.11 -12.29 5.27
CA MET A 197 -1.24 -12.89 3.94
C MET A 197 -1.60 -14.38 4.00
N ILE A 198 -1.11 -15.11 5.02
CA ILE A 198 -1.34 -16.56 5.16
C ILE A 198 -2.44 -16.92 6.18
N HIS A 199 -3.01 -15.93 6.87
CA HIS A 199 -3.95 -16.19 7.95
C HIS A 199 -5.20 -16.92 7.44
N ASP A 200 -5.44 -18.11 7.98
CA ASP A 200 -6.56 -18.99 7.67
C ASP A 200 -6.69 -19.31 6.17
N ASN A 201 -5.54 -19.30 5.49
CA ASN A 201 -5.45 -19.57 4.07
C ASN A 201 -4.35 -20.60 3.76
N PRO A 202 -4.72 -21.89 3.68
CA PRO A 202 -3.77 -22.97 3.37
C PRO A 202 -3.06 -22.80 2.03
N SER A 203 -3.73 -22.25 1.01
CA SER A 203 -3.15 -22.01 -0.32
C SER A 203 -2.06 -20.95 -0.24
N ALA A 204 -2.34 -19.80 0.39
CA ALA A 204 -1.36 -18.74 0.59
C ALA A 204 -0.19 -19.21 1.46
N ARG A 205 -0.47 -20.01 2.50
CA ARG A 205 0.56 -20.64 3.32
C ARG A 205 1.48 -21.56 2.52
N ALA A 206 0.92 -22.38 1.62
CA ALA A 206 1.70 -23.27 0.77
C ALA A 206 2.60 -22.50 -0.21
N VAL A 207 2.13 -21.38 -0.75
CA VAL A 207 2.96 -20.51 -1.60
C VAL A 207 4.08 -19.86 -0.77
N ALA A 208 3.76 -19.29 0.40
CA ALA A 208 4.76 -18.68 1.28
C ALA A 208 5.84 -19.66 1.73
N SER A 209 5.49 -20.93 1.99
CA SER A 209 6.46 -21.96 2.41
C SER A 209 7.52 -22.30 1.37
N ARG A 210 7.37 -21.86 0.11
CA ARG A 210 8.37 -22.07 -0.94
C ARG A 210 9.60 -21.18 -0.75
N ASP A 211 9.39 -19.97 -0.22
CA ASP A 211 10.43 -18.95 -0.07
C ASP A 211 10.70 -18.57 1.40
N PHE A 212 9.83 -18.95 2.34
CA PHE A 212 9.92 -18.63 3.76
C PHE A 212 9.73 -19.84 4.68
N ASN A 213 10.38 -19.79 5.86
CA ASN A 213 10.04 -20.69 6.95
C ASN A 213 8.76 -20.21 7.66
N VAL A 214 7.64 -20.85 7.34
CA VAL A 214 6.33 -20.53 7.93
C VAL A 214 6.23 -20.86 9.43
N GLU A 215 7.11 -21.69 9.99
CA GLU A 215 7.17 -21.94 11.43
C GLU A 215 7.64 -20.69 12.19
N LEU A 216 8.60 -19.93 11.63
CA LEU A 216 9.04 -18.66 12.20
C LEU A 216 7.91 -17.61 12.20
N LEU A 217 7.00 -17.68 11.22
CA LEU A 217 5.82 -16.81 11.18
C LEU A 217 4.83 -17.18 12.29
N ASP A 218 4.66 -18.48 12.59
CA ASP A 218 3.81 -18.94 13.68
C ASP A 218 4.39 -18.59 15.05
N GLU A 219 5.72 -18.71 15.22
CA GLU A 219 6.43 -18.24 16.41
C GLU A 219 6.28 -16.73 16.59
N PHE A 220 6.50 -15.96 15.52
CA PHE A 220 6.33 -14.52 15.53
C PHE A 220 4.90 -14.13 15.92
N LYS A 221 3.88 -14.78 15.35
CA LYS A 221 2.45 -14.55 15.68
C LYS A 221 2.15 -14.69 17.17
N ARG A 222 2.89 -15.54 17.90
CA ARG A 222 2.74 -15.76 19.35
C ARG A 222 3.56 -14.79 20.21
N SER A 223 4.49 -14.05 19.62
CA SER A 223 5.37 -13.13 20.33
C SER A 223 4.63 -11.90 20.89
N ASP A 224 5.23 -11.23 21.88
CA ASP A 224 4.68 -9.97 22.41
C ASP A 224 4.75 -8.81 21.40
N MET A 225 5.69 -8.88 20.44
CA MET A 225 5.76 -7.93 19.34
C MET A 225 4.52 -8.02 18.44
N ALA A 226 4.07 -9.24 18.15
CA ALA A 226 2.87 -9.46 17.35
C ALA A 226 1.61 -8.93 18.03
N LYS A 227 1.47 -9.11 19.35
CA LYS A 227 0.33 -8.60 20.12
C LYS A 227 0.18 -7.08 20.07
N LYS A 228 1.31 -6.36 19.91
CA LYS A 228 1.34 -4.89 19.80
C LYS A 228 1.26 -4.40 18.35
N ASN A 229 1.37 -5.30 17.38
CA ASN A 229 1.35 -4.93 15.97
C ASN A 229 -0.07 -4.60 15.51
N ARG A 230 -0.24 -3.42 14.93
CA ARG A 230 -1.55 -2.93 14.49
C ARG A 230 -2.20 -3.81 13.42
N ILE A 231 -1.44 -4.30 12.44
CA ILE A 231 -1.99 -5.12 11.35
C ILE A 231 -2.45 -6.46 11.92
N LEU A 232 -1.67 -7.06 12.81
CA LEU A 232 -2.05 -8.31 13.46
C LEU A 232 -3.22 -8.17 14.44
N SER A 233 -3.43 -6.99 15.01
CA SER A 233 -4.61 -6.71 15.85
C SER A 233 -5.93 -6.78 15.08
N LEU A 234 -5.88 -6.79 13.75
CA LEU A 234 -7.05 -6.94 12.89
C LEU A 234 -7.44 -8.39 12.67
N LEU A 235 -6.55 -9.36 12.94
CA LEU A 235 -6.83 -10.77 12.76
C LEU A 235 -7.77 -11.25 13.88
N VAL A 236 -8.86 -11.95 13.53
CA VAL A 236 -9.92 -12.38 14.45
C VAL A 236 -9.94 -13.89 14.54
#